data_AF-A0A9E4ZL62-F1
#
_entry.id   AF-A0A9E4ZL62-F1
#
_cell.length_a   1.000
_cell.length_b   1.000
_cell.length_c   1.000
_cell.angle_alpha   90.00
_cell.angle_beta   90.00
_cell.angle_gamma   90.00
#
_symmetry.space_group_name_H-M   'P 1'
#
loop_
_entity.id
_entity.type
_entity.pdbx_description
1 polymer ?
#
loop_
_entity_poly.entity_id
_entity_poly.type
_entity_poly.pdbx_seq_one_letter_code
_entity_poly.pdbx_strand_id
1 'polypeptide(L)'
;MTFETAFRLKDPNAVRKTEKAVLSLAEGGLLIRGADILTGVEREISLPVNSGLLYDLISGGVIVSRHPSRNIEDYLFELNLDVAGEFFQRESFAAEVVQQYEMRRSSTKPLGISYAATVPIEFPNAAEGFEEIEPALIRLVTEAERDLWIVNPFFDEYGAQRLLPSMIGAARSGVKIWILGRQLGRASGPGPNAAVRDVASVFIQEELAPRLEIRDFYRQDEQGHQLYALHTKMMIADESIAYIGSANLTRHCLRNNFELGVILRGEGVRPLTDLTRSLWCEAESIDLKELVDL
;
A
#
# COMPACT_ATOMS: atom_id res chain seq x y z
N MET A 1 -20.11 18.64 -13.01
CA MET A 1 -18.95 19.50 -13.30
C MET A 1 -17.78 18.57 -13.55
N THR A 2 -17.20 18.63 -14.75
CA THR A 2 -16.19 17.70 -15.24
C THR A 2 -14.87 18.47 -15.43
N PHE A 3 -13.77 17.98 -14.85
CA PHE A 3 -12.43 18.60 -14.88
C PHE A 3 -11.54 17.93 -15.95
N GLU A 4 -12.07 17.75 -17.16
CA GLU A 4 -11.46 16.91 -18.19
C GLU A 4 -10.11 17.48 -18.67
N THR A 5 -9.99 18.80 -18.79
CA THR A 5 -8.73 19.45 -19.18
C THR A 5 -7.64 19.18 -18.14
N ALA A 6 -7.98 19.23 -16.85
CA ALA A 6 -7.09 18.91 -15.75
C ALA A 6 -6.65 17.44 -15.76
N PHE A 7 -7.56 16.50 -15.99
CA PHE A 7 -7.22 15.08 -16.10
C PHE A 7 -6.39 14.76 -17.35
N ARG A 8 -6.60 15.52 -18.43
CA ARG A 8 -5.86 15.37 -19.69
C ARG A 8 -4.43 15.87 -19.55
N LEU A 9 -4.25 17.06 -18.98
CA LEU A 9 -2.95 17.73 -18.92
C LEU A 9 -2.14 17.37 -17.68
N LYS A 10 -2.81 17.10 -16.54
CA LYS A 10 -2.20 16.69 -15.26
C LYS A 10 -1.08 17.61 -14.73
N ASP A 11 -0.98 18.81 -15.28
CA ASP A 11 0.01 19.82 -14.91
C ASP A 11 -0.66 21.20 -14.92
N PRO A 12 -0.74 21.90 -13.77
CA PRO A 12 -1.32 23.23 -13.68
C PRO A 12 -0.62 24.25 -14.58
N ASN A 13 0.68 24.08 -14.88
CA ASN A 13 1.39 24.96 -15.81
C ASN A 13 0.98 24.72 -17.26
N ALA A 14 0.75 23.46 -17.65
CA ALA A 14 0.21 23.13 -18.97
C ALA A 14 -1.19 23.72 -19.17
N VAL A 15 -2.03 23.71 -18.12
CA VAL A 15 -3.35 24.37 -18.16
C VAL A 15 -3.21 25.89 -18.37
N ARG A 16 -2.34 26.58 -17.61
CA ARG A 16 -2.11 28.03 -17.77
C ARG A 16 -1.53 28.40 -19.13
N LYS A 17 -0.68 27.55 -19.69
CA LYS A 17 -0.15 27.70 -21.05
C LYS A 17 -1.24 27.51 -22.10
N THR A 18 -2.15 26.55 -21.89
CA THR A 18 -3.33 26.36 -22.73
C THR A 18 -4.22 27.60 -22.72
N GLU A 19 -4.48 28.17 -21.54
CA GLU A 19 -5.20 29.44 -21.38
C GLU A 19 -4.56 30.57 -22.22
N LYS A 20 -3.25 30.77 -22.06
CA LYS A 20 -2.49 31.79 -22.80
C LYS A 20 -2.56 31.57 -24.32
N ALA A 21 -2.46 30.33 -24.78
CA ALA A 21 -2.55 29.99 -26.20
C ALA A 21 -3.96 30.26 -26.77
N VAL A 22 -5.01 29.91 -26.01
CA VAL A 22 -6.40 30.14 -26.43
C VAL A 22 -6.72 31.64 -26.46
N LEU A 23 -6.27 32.41 -25.46
CA LEU A 23 -6.50 33.85 -25.39
C LEU A 23 -5.72 34.64 -26.45
N SER A 24 -4.49 34.22 -26.80
CA SER A 24 -3.70 34.92 -27.84
C SER A 24 -4.30 34.79 -29.24
N LEU A 25 -5.07 33.72 -29.49
CA LEU A 25 -5.84 33.56 -30.72
C LEU A 25 -7.05 34.51 -30.80
N ALA A 26 -7.47 35.10 -29.68
CA ALA A 26 -8.61 36.02 -29.61
C ALA A 26 -8.27 37.47 -30.00
N GLU A 27 -7.00 37.86 -29.96
CA GLU A 27 -6.53 39.22 -30.25
C GLU A 27 -6.80 39.66 -31.72
N GLY A 28 -7.20 38.72 -32.59
CA GLY A 28 -7.49 38.96 -34.01
C GLY A 28 -8.97 39.15 -34.39
N GLY A 29 -9.94 38.99 -33.47
CA GLY A 29 -11.37 39.23 -33.76
C GLY A 29 -11.98 38.35 -34.86
N LEU A 30 -11.41 37.17 -35.12
CA LEU A 30 -11.79 36.25 -36.18
C LEU A 30 -12.22 34.92 -35.57
N LEU A 31 -13.23 34.30 -36.17
CA LEU A 31 -13.59 32.92 -35.89
C LEU A 31 -12.36 32.03 -36.05
N ILE A 32 -12.10 31.19 -35.06
CA ILE A 32 -10.88 30.39 -34.95
C ILE A 32 -11.20 28.97 -35.37
N ARG A 33 -10.37 28.38 -36.24
CA ARG A 33 -10.53 26.98 -36.63
C ARG A 33 -10.09 26.06 -35.49
N GLY A 34 -10.79 24.96 -35.26
CA GLY A 34 -10.44 23.97 -34.23
C GLY A 34 -8.99 23.49 -34.34
N ALA A 35 -8.50 23.23 -35.55
CA ALA A 35 -7.11 22.84 -35.82
C ALA A 35 -6.09 23.92 -35.39
N ASP A 36 -6.43 25.20 -35.54
CA ASP A 36 -5.55 26.31 -35.15
C ASP A 36 -5.47 26.43 -33.62
N ILE A 37 -6.58 26.15 -32.91
CA ILE A 37 -6.61 26.05 -31.45
C ILE A 37 -5.68 24.93 -30.97
N LEU A 38 -5.82 23.72 -31.54
CA LEU A 38 -4.99 22.58 -31.17
C LEU A 38 -3.51 22.87 -31.43
N THR A 39 -3.18 23.38 -32.62
CA THR A 39 -1.80 23.73 -33.01
C THR A 39 -1.20 24.82 -32.11
N GLY A 40 -2.01 25.83 -31.76
CA GLY A 40 -1.60 26.90 -30.85
C GLY A 40 -1.30 26.39 -29.45
N VAL A 41 -2.15 25.50 -28.92
CA VAL A 41 -1.95 24.87 -27.62
C VAL A 41 -0.71 23.97 -27.64
N GLU A 42 -0.58 23.08 -28.64
CA GLU A 42 0.57 22.19 -28.83
C GLU A 42 1.89 22.95 -28.81
N ARG A 43 1.94 24.09 -29.50
CA ARG A 43 3.13 24.96 -29.55
C ARG A 43 3.47 25.54 -28.19
N GLU A 44 2.49 25.93 -27.39
CA GLU A 44 2.73 26.57 -26.08
C GLU A 44 3.08 25.55 -24.99
N ILE A 45 2.43 24.37 -25.00
CA ILE A 45 2.66 23.32 -23.99
C ILE A 45 3.78 22.33 -24.36
N SER A 46 4.22 22.32 -25.61
CA SER A 46 5.23 21.38 -26.16
C SER A 46 4.85 19.90 -26.00
N LEU A 47 3.56 19.58 -26.08
CA LEU A 47 3.00 18.23 -25.97
C LEU A 47 1.88 18.07 -26.99
N PRO A 48 1.72 16.87 -27.60
CA PRO A 48 0.64 16.60 -28.53
C PRO A 48 -0.72 16.72 -27.83
N VAL A 49 -1.69 17.36 -28.49
CA VAL A 49 -3.08 17.45 -28.03
C VAL A 49 -4.01 16.86 -29.08
N ASN A 50 -5.09 16.22 -28.62
CA ASN A 50 -6.10 15.67 -29.51
C ASN A 50 -7.38 16.51 -29.48
N SER A 51 -8.29 16.22 -30.40
CA SER A 51 -9.59 16.87 -30.54
C SER A 51 -10.46 16.77 -29.28
N GLY A 52 -10.14 15.89 -28.31
CA GLY A 52 -10.71 15.85 -26.97
C GLY A 52 -10.69 17.20 -26.26
N LEU A 53 -9.59 17.96 -26.41
CA LEU A 53 -9.47 19.30 -25.82
C LEU A 53 -10.56 20.25 -26.33
N LEU A 54 -10.97 20.15 -27.59
CA LEU A 54 -12.05 20.99 -28.13
C LEU A 54 -13.39 20.68 -27.46
N TYR A 55 -13.66 19.40 -27.16
CA TYR A 55 -14.86 19.01 -26.41
C TYR A 55 -14.83 19.52 -24.97
N ASP A 56 -13.65 19.52 -24.34
CA ASP A 56 -13.47 20.04 -22.99
C ASP A 56 -13.77 21.55 -22.95
N LEU A 57 -13.25 22.31 -23.93
CA LEU A 57 -13.49 23.76 -24.08
C LEU A 57 -14.95 24.08 -24.43
N ILE A 58 -15.61 23.27 -25.26
CA ILE A 58 -17.05 23.41 -25.56
C ILE A 58 -17.87 23.16 -24.29
N SER A 59 -17.55 22.10 -23.55
CA SER A 59 -18.27 21.75 -22.31
C SER A 59 -18.09 22.81 -21.23
N GLY A 60 -16.93 23.47 -21.20
CA GLY A 60 -16.63 24.63 -20.36
C GLY A 60 -17.23 25.96 -20.85
N GLY A 61 -17.86 25.98 -22.02
CA GLY A 61 -18.39 27.20 -22.64
C GLY A 61 -17.33 28.19 -23.13
N VAL A 62 -16.04 27.81 -23.09
CA VAL A 62 -14.91 28.66 -23.49
C VAL A 62 -14.95 28.93 -24.99
N ILE A 63 -15.29 27.92 -25.79
CA ILE A 63 -15.48 28.07 -27.23
C ILE A 63 -16.93 27.74 -27.61
N VAL A 64 -17.50 28.55 -28.50
CA VAL A 64 -18.86 28.39 -29.01
C VAL A 64 -18.79 28.11 -30.51
N SER A 65 -19.37 27.00 -30.95
CA SER A 65 -19.40 26.67 -32.38
C SER A 65 -20.30 27.65 -33.14
N ARG A 66 -19.78 28.24 -34.22
CA ARG A 66 -20.54 29.11 -35.13
C ARG A 66 -20.75 28.47 -36.50
N HIS A 67 -19.74 27.78 -37.02
CA HIS A 67 -19.86 27.01 -38.26
C HIS A 67 -19.34 25.59 -38.05
N PRO A 68 -20.24 24.60 -37.85
CA PRO A 68 -19.86 23.20 -37.76
C PRO A 68 -19.48 22.63 -39.13
N SER A 69 -18.62 21.63 -39.12
CA SER A 69 -18.13 20.87 -40.27
C SER A 69 -18.26 19.35 -40.00
N ARG A 70 -17.62 18.52 -40.83
CA ARG A 70 -17.59 17.05 -40.64
C ARG A 70 -16.68 16.64 -39.48
N ASN A 71 -15.52 17.27 -39.33
CA ASN A 71 -14.58 17.01 -38.24
C ASN A 71 -14.52 18.23 -37.33
N ILE A 72 -14.44 18.02 -36.01
CA ILE A 72 -14.40 19.11 -35.02
C ILE A 72 -13.19 20.05 -35.21
N GLU A 73 -12.11 19.54 -35.78
CA GLU A 73 -10.91 20.31 -36.13
C GLU A 73 -11.19 21.35 -37.22
N ASP A 74 -12.18 21.13 -38.08
CA ASP A 74 -12.58 22.04 -39.15
C ASP A 74 -13.65 23.05 -38.72
N TYR A 75 -14.13 22.99 -37.47
CA TYR A 75 -15.17 23.89 -36.98
C TYR A 75 -14.60 25.29 -36.80
N LEU A 76 -15.45 26.29 -37.01
CA LEU A 76 -15.16 27.66 -36.65
C LEU A 76 -15.81 28.01 -35.32
N PHE A 77 -14.98 28.46 -34.39
CA PHE A 77 -15.36 28.78 -33.01
C PHE A 77 -15.22 30.28 -32.74
N GLU A 78 -16.12 30.77 -31.91
CA GLU A 78 -15.99 32.06 -31.23
C GLU A 78 -15.53 31.81 -29.79
N LEU A 79 -14.60 32.62 -29.29
CA LEU A 79 -14.11 32.53 -27.92
C LEU A 79 -14.99 33.35 -26.97
N ASN A 80 -15.39 32.74 -25.87
CA ASN A 80 -16.12 33.40 -24.79
C ASN A 80 -15.14 33.84 -23.69
N LEU A 81 -14.72 35.11 -23.75
CA LEU A 81 -13.77 35.68 -22.78
C LEU A 81 -14.35 35.80 -21.37
N ASP A 82 -15.68 35.92 -21.24
CA ASP A 82 -16.33 36.09 -19.93
C ASP A 82 -16.23 34.84 -19.05
N VAL A 83 -16.09 33.66 -19.66
CA VAL A 83 -16.00 32.37 -18.94
C VAL A 83 -14.60 31.75 -18.97
N ALA A 84 -13.75 32.17 -19.91
CA ALA A 84 -12.43 31.57 -20.12
C ALA A 84 -11.56 31.60 -18.85
N GLY A 85 -11.47 32.76 -18.20
CA GLY A 85 -10.63 32.92 -17.01
C GLY A 85 -11.07 32.03 -15.84
N GLU A 86 -12.37 31.98 -15.54
CA GLU A 86 -12.89 31.12 -14.46
C GLU A 86 -12.69 29.64 -14.78
N PHE A 87 -12.94 29.23 -16.02
CA PHE A 87 -12.73 27.86 -16.47
C PHE A 87 -11.28 27.41 -16.25
N PHE A 88 -10.30 28.16 -16.76
CA PHE A 88 -8.89 27.78 -16.67
C PHE A 88 -8.35 27.86 -15.24
N GLN A 89 -8.82 28.79 -14.41
CA GLN A 89 -8.48 28.80 -12.98
C GLN A 89 -8.92 27.51 -12.29
N ARG A 90 -10.15 27.05 -12.55
CA ARG A 90 -10.70 25.82 -11.97
C ARG A 90 -9.99 24.57 -12.47
N GLU A 91 -9.71 24.49 -13.77
CA GLU A 91 -8.93 23.39 -14.37
C GLU A 91 -7.49 23.39 -13.85
N SER A 92 -6.87 24.56 -13.66
CA SER A 92 -5.50 24.66 -13.13
C SER A 92 -5.43 24.16 -11.69
N PHE A 93 -6.41 24.55 -10.85
CA PHE A 93 -6.50 24.03 -9.48
C PHE A 93 -6.73 22.52 -9.45
N ALA A 94 -7.63 21.99 -10.28
CA ALA A 94 -7.84 20.55 -10.38
C ALA A 94 -6.59 19.80 -10.87
N ALA A 95 -5.85 20.37 -11.84
CA ALA A 95 -4.61 19.79 -12.33
C ALA A 95 -3.51 19.80 -11.26
N GLU A 96 -3.45 20.83 -10.42
CA GLU A 96 -2.56 20.85 -9.25
C GLU A 96 -2.88 19.71 -8.27
N VAL A 97 -4.17 19.48 -7.98
CA VAL A 97 -4.59 18.36 -7.11
C VAL A 97 -4.24 17.00 -7.73
N VAL A 98 -4.48 16.82 -9.04
CA VAL A 98 -4.12 15.59 -9.76
C VAL A 98 -2.60 15.37 -9.77
N GLN A 99 -1.83 16.42 -10.06
CA GLN A 99 -0.38 16.37 -10.08
C GLN A 99 0.18 16.03 -8.70
N GLN A 100 -0.33 16.65 -7.62
CA GLN A 100 0.08 16.33 -6.26
C GLN A 100 -0.29 14.90 -5.87
N TYR A 101 -1.45 14.39 -6.31
CA TYR A 101 -1.84 13.01 -6.09
C TYR A 101 -0.91 12.02 -6.82
N GLU A 102 -0.60 12.27 -8.09
CA GLU A 102 0.33 11.44 -8.87
C GLU A 102 1.76 11.53 -8.34
N MET A 103 2.21 12.72 -7.92
CA MET A 103 3.50 12.90 -7.25
C MET A 103 3.56 12.12 -5.94
N ARG A 104 2.55 12.22 -5.06
CA ARG A 104 2.50 11.41 -3.82
C ARG A 104 2.50 9.91 -4.10
N ARG A 105 1.88 9.50 -5.22
CA ARG A 105 1.85 8.11 -5.67
C ARG A 105 3.18 7.65 -6.29
N SER A 106 3.94 8.56 -6.89
CA SER A 106 5.24 8.29 -7.54
C SER A 106 6.45 8.59 -6.64
N SER A 107 6.28 9.32 -5.53
CA SER A 107 7.35 9.78 -4.63
C SER A 107 7.63 8.84 -3.46
N THR A 108 7.17 7.58 -3.51
CA THR A 108 7.62 6.57 -2.56
C THR A 108 9.11 6.32 -2.82
N LYS A 109 9.97 6.58 -1.82
CA LYS A 109 11.40 6.17 -1.83
C LYS A 109 11.54 4.76 -2.42
N PRO A 110 12.64 4.45 -3.14
CA PRO A 110 12.87 3.10 -3.65
C PRO A 110 12.69 2.12 -2.49
N LEU A 111 11.85 1.10 -2.71
CA LEU A 111 11.63 0.04 -1.73
C LEU A 111 13.00 -0.57 -1.40
N GLY A 112 13.43 -0.40 -0.16
CA GLY A 112 14.65 -1.02 0.33
C GLY A 112 14.41 -2.52 0.39
N ILE A 113 15.27 -3.31 -0.25
CA ILE A 113 15.20 -4.77 -0.23
C ILE A 113 16.52 -5.26 0.35
N SER A 114 16.45 -6.01 1.44
CA SER A 114 17.54 -6.88 1.90
C SER A 114 17.07 -8.32 1.99
N TYR A 115 18.02 -9.24 2.16
CA TYR A 115 17.75 -10.67 2.19
C TYR A 115 18.18 -11.23 3.53
N ALA A 116 17.40 -12.18 4.03
CA ALA A 116 17.71 -12.92 5.23
C ALA A 116 17.64 -14.42 4.97
N ALA A 117 18.52 -15.18 5.60
CA ALA A 117 18.55 -16.63 5.49
C ALA A 117 18.84 -17.29 6.83
N THR A 118 18.29 -18.48 7.03
CA THR A 118 18.84 -19.45 7.98
C THR A 118 19.48 -20.52 7.13
N VAL A 119 20.72 -20.89 7.47
CA VAL A 119 21.48 -21.91 6.74
C VAL A 119 21.99 -22.93 7.75
N PRO A 120 21.95 -24.24 7.44
CA PRO A 120 22.54 -25.25 8.32
C PRO A 120 24.01 -24.94 8.63
N ILE A 121 24.43 -25.23 9.86
CA ILE A 121 25.77 -24.89 10.38
C ILE A 121 26.90 -25.55 9.59
N GLU A 122 26.59 -26.62 8.85
CA GLU A 122 27.49 -27.32 7.94
C GLU A 122 27.87 -26.49 6.70
N PHE A 123 27.12 -25.42 6.39
CA PHE A 123 27.34 -24.56 5.22
C PHE A 123 27.53 -23.08 5.62
N PRO A 124 28.49 -22.74 6.51
CA PRO A 124 28.59 -21.41 7.10
C PRO A 124 28.84 -20.28 6.08
N ASN A 125 29.47 -20.59 4.95
CA ASN A 125 29.78 -19.62 3.90
C ASN A 125 28.63 -19.42 2.90
N ALA A 126 27.57 -20.24 2.95
CA ALA A 126 26.47 -20.15 1.97
C ALA A 126 25.51 -18.98 2.24
N ALA A 127 25.61 -18.33 3.40
CA ALA A 127 24.83 -17.15 3.78
C ALA A 127 25.57 -15.81 3.56
N GLU A 128 26.70 -15.79 2.85
CA GLU A 128 27.43 -14.54 2.60
C GLU A 128 26.53 -13.50 1.90
N GLY A 129 26.41 -12.31 2.50
CA GLY A 129 25.54 -11.24 2.01
C GLY A 129 24.07 -11.32 2.47
N PHE A 130 23.72 -12.31 3.29
CA PHE A 130 22.40 -12.43 3.93
C PHE A 130 22.48 -12.09 5.42
N GLU A 131 21.42 -11.49 5.94
CA GLU A 131 21.23 -11.40 7.39
C GLU A 131 20.68 -12.72 7.94
N GLU A 132 20.94 -13.04 9.22
CA GLU A 132 20.27 -14.18 9.86
C GLU A 132 18.80 -13.85 10.14
N ILE A 133 17.88 -14.80 9.87
CA ILE A 133 16.42 -14.55 10.02
C ILE A 133 16.05 -14.24 11.47
N GLU A 134 16.54 -14.99 12.45
CA GLU A 134 16.19 -14.78 13.87
C GLU A 134 16.49 -13.35 14.36
N PRO A 135 17.73 -12.82 14.27
CA PRO A 135 18.01 -11.45 14.68
C PRO A 135 17.31 -10.41 13.80
N ALA A 136 17.08 -10.68 12.51
CA ALA A 136 16.33 -9.78 11.65
C ALA A 136 14.86 -9.61 12.11
N LEU A 137 14.21 -10.70 12.53
CA LEU A 137 12.86 -10.66 13.09
C LEU A 137 12.82 -9.92 14.43
N ILE A 138 13.76 -10.18 15.34
CA ILE A 138 13.85 -9.46 16.63
C ILE A 138 14.02 -7.96 16.40
N ARG A 139 14.88 -7.59 15.45
CA ARG A 139 15.09 -6.19 15.08
C ARG A 139 13.83 -5.56 14.49
N LEU A 140 13.10 -6.27 13.63
CA LEU A 140 11.83 -5.79 13.07
C LEU A 140 10.81 -5.50 14.19
N VAL A 141 10.65 -6.41 15.16
CA VAL A 141 9.79 -6.18 16.33
C VAL A 141 10.24 -4.96 17.13
N THR A 142 11.55 -4.78 17.30
CA THR A 142 12.14 -3.67 18.07
C THR A 142 12.00 -2.33 17.36
N GLU A 143 11.97 -2.31 16.03
CA GLU A 143 11.79 -1.11 15.21
C GLU A 143 10.33 -0.67 15.09
N ALA A 144 9.36 -1.47 15.54
CA ALA A 144 7.94 -1.11 15.48
C ALA A 144 7.62 0.03 16.45
N GLU A 145 6.92 1.06 15.95
CA GLU A 145 6.56 2.27 16.70
C GLU A 145 5.04 2.40 16.95
N ARG A 146 4.20 1.87 16.06
CA ARG A 146 2.73 1.99 16.12
C ARG A 146 2.07 0.63 16.12
N ASP A 147 2.43 -0.22 15.16
CA ASP A 147 1.80 -1.52 15.00
C ASP A 147 2.72 -2.61 14.44
N LEU A 148 2.43 -3.83 14.87
CA LEU A 148 3.14 -5.04 14.49
C LEU A 148 2.17 -6.17 14.15
N TRP A 149 2.29 -6.70 12.95
CA TRP A 149 1.60 -7.90 12.50
C TRP A 149 2.58 -9.07 12.52
N ILE A 150 2.20 -10.16 13.18
CA ILE A 150 2.91 -11.43 13.12
C ILE A 150 1.98 -12.46 12.48
N VAL A 151 2.27 -12.83 11.24
CA VAL A 151 1.48 -13.77 10.45
C VAL A 151 2.31 -15.04 10.26
N ASN A 152 2.02 -16.08 11.05
CA ASN A 152 2.79 -17.32 10.99
C ASN A 152 1.94 -18.53 11.40
N PRO A 153 1.94 -19.63 10.62
CA PRO A 153 1.11 -20.79 10.95
C PRO A 153 1.63 -21.59 12.13
N PHE A 154 2.91 -21.48 12.49
CA PHE A 154 3.51 -22.31 13.53
C PHE A 154 4.47 -21.51 14.41
N PHE A 155 4.20 -21.53 15.70
CA PHE A 155 5.10 -21.09 16.75
C PHE A 155 5.50 -22.31 17.57
N ASP A 156 6.76 -22.42 17.94
CA ASP A 156 7.16 -23.26 19.07
C ASP A 156 7.62 -22.40 20.25
N GLU A 157 7.85 -23.04 21.38
CA GLU A 157 8.31 -22.38 22.60
C GLU A 157 9.58 -21.54 22.34
N TYR A 158 10.51 -22.07 21.53
CA TYR A 158 11.75 -21.38 21.21
C TYR A 158 11.49 -20.09 20.41
N GLY A 159 10.73 -20.17 19.32
CA GLY A 159 10.43 -19.01 18.49
C GLY A 159 9.65 -17.93 19.24
N ALA A 160 8.68 -18.33 20.06
CA ALA A 160 7.94 -17.40 20.92
C ALA A 160 8.87 -16.71 21.94
N GLN A 161 9.70 -17.46 22.67
CA GLN A 161 10.62 -16.90 23.66
C GLN A 161 11.67 -15.96 23.05
N ARG A 162 12.05 -16.14 21.78
CA ARG A 162 12.98 -15.25 21.10
C ARG A 162 12.41 -13.87 20.80
N LEU A 163 11.13 -13.81 20.43
CA LEU A 163 10.47 -12.55 20.10
C LEU A 163 9.86 -11.86 21.33
N LEU A 164 9.44 -12.64 22.33
CA LEU A 164 8.67 -12.15 23.48
C LEU A 164 9.30 -10.93 24.19
N PRO A 165 10.61 -10.89 24.51
CA PRO A 165 11.21 -9.71 25.15
C PRO A 165 11.05 -8.44 24.32
N SER A 166 11.29 -8.51 23.01
CA SER A 166 11.09 -7.38 22.09
C SER A 166 9.62 -7.00 21.95
N MET A 167 8.71 -7.98 21.93
CA MET A 167 7.27 -7.73 21.87
C MET A 167 6.77 -6.99 23.11
N ILE A 168 7.22 -7.40 24.31
CA ILE A 168 6.88 -6.72 25.57
C ILE A 168 7.45 -5.30 25.59
N GLY A 169 8.69 -5.11 25.14
CA GLY A 169 9.28 -3.78 24.99
C GLY A 169 8.46 -2.87 24.07
N ALA A 170 8.10 -3.35 22.88
CA ALA A 170 7.27 -2.64 21.92
C ALA A 170 5.88 -2.31 22.49
N ALA A 171 5.20 -3.27 23.11
CA ALA A 171 3.88 -3.08 23.70
C ALA A 171 3.88 -2.07 24.85
N ARG A 172 4.94 -2.05 25.69
CA ARG A 172 5.14 -1.03 26.74
C ARG A 172 5.32 0.37 26.15
N SER A 173 5.94 0.48 24.98
CA SER A 173 6.06 1.73 24.21
C SER A 173 4.75 2.12 23.48
N GLY A 174 3.70 1.30 23.58
CA GLY A 174 2.37 1.60 23.05
C GLY A 174 2.02 0.90 21.74
N VAL A 175 2.93 0.08 21.18
CA VAL A 175 2.71 -0.67 19.93
C VAL A 175 1.53 -1.64 20.09
N LYS A 176 0.64 -1.67 19.10
CA LYS A 176 -0.40 -2.71 18.99
C LYS A 176 0.14 -3.91 18.22
N ILE A 177 -0.08 -5.10 18.77
CA ILE A 177 0.46 -6.35 18.24
C ILE A 177 -0.71 -7.25 17.85
N TRP A 178 -0.67 -7.73 16.61
CA TRP A 178 -1.64 -8.67 16.04
C TRP A 178 -0.94 -9.97 15.67
N ILE A 179 -1.43 -11.10 16.17
CA ILE A 179 -0.95 -12.43 15.80
C ILE A 179 -2.02 -13.15 15.00
N LEU A 180 -1.71 -13.48 13.75
CA LEU A 180 -2.54 -14.34 12.91
C LEU A 180 -1.88 -15.71 12.82
N GLY A 181 -2.55 -16.71 13.39
CA GLY A 181 -2.07 -18.09 13.41
C GLY A 181 -3.01 -19.06 12.71
N ARG A 182 -2.78 -20.34 12.98
CA ARG A 182 -3.57 -21.46 12.46
C ARG A 182 -3.84 -22.47 13.56
N GLN A 183 -5.09 -22.93 13.64
CA GLN A 183 -5.55 -23.99 14.56
C GLN A 183 -5.26 -23.69 16.03
N LEU A 184 -5.25 -22.41 16.43
CA LEU A 184 -4.85 -21.95 17.76
C LEU A 184 -5.87 -22.31 18.85
N GLY A 185 -7.16 -22.31 18.51
CA GLY A 185 -8.26 -22.59 19.45
C GLY A 185 -8.52 -24.07 19.74
N ARG A 186 -7.87 -25.00 19.02
CA ARG A 186 -8.09 -26.45 19.21
C ARG A 186 -7.07 -27.03 20.18
N ALA A 187 -7.48 -27.17 21.44
CA ALA A 187 -6.71 -27.87 22.46
C ALA A 187 -6.79 -29.39 22.24
N SER A 188 -5.66 -30.02 21.92
CA SER A 188 -5.42 -31.47 22.11
C SER A 188 -3.91 -31.72 22.13
N GLY A 189 -3.27 -31.47 23.28
CA GLY A 189 -1.89 -31.87 23.57
C GLY A 189 -0.80 -30.80 23.43
N PRO A 190 0.46 -31.12 23.81
CA PRO A 190 1.60 -30.22 23.70
C PRO A 190 1.94 -30.02 22.22
N GLY A 191 1.49 -28.90 21.66
CA GLY A 191 1.63 -28.57 20.25
C GLY A 191 1.96 -27.09 20.04
N PRO A 192 2.14 -26.64 18.79
CA PRO A 192 2.52 -25.27 18.44
C PRO A 192 1.61 -24.16 19.01
N ASN A 193 0.43 -24.51 19.51
CA ASN A 193 -0.47 -23.58 20.19
C ASN A 193 0.02 -23.16 21.58
N ALA A 194 0.77 -24.01 22.29
CA ALA A 194 1.26 -23.73 23.65
C ALA A 194 2.12 -22.46 23.69
N ALA A 195 2.96 -22.27 22.68
CA ALA A 195 3.83 -21.10 22.57
C ALA A 195 3.04 -19.78 22.46
N VAL A 196 1.92 -19.79 21.75
CA VAL A 196 1.04 -18.60 21.63
C VAL A 196 0.29 -18.35 22.94
N ARG A 197 -0.09 -19.42 23.68
CA ARG A 197 -0.66 -19.31 25.03
C ARG A 197 0.33 -18.70 26.01
N ASP A 198 1.59 -19.07 25.95
CA ASP A 198 2.64 -18.51 26.80
C ASP A 198 2.81 -17.01 26.55
N VAL A 199 2.80 -16.60 25.28
CA VAL A 199 2.80 -15.17 24.90
C VAL A 199 1.58 -14.47 25.48
N ALA A 200 0.38 -15.00 25.29
CA ALA A 200 -0.85 -14.41 25.84
C ALA A 200 -0.80 -14.29 27.37
N SER A 201 -0.31 -15.33 28.05
CA SER A 201 -0.15 -15.37 29.51
C SER A 201 0.76 -14.25 30.00
N VAL A 202 1.92 -14.06 29.38
CA VAL A 202 2.86 -13.01 29.76
C VAL A 202 2.27 -11.63 29.50
N PHE A 203 1.56 -11.42 28.38
CA PHE A 203 0.88 -10.14 28.12
C PHE A 203 -0.21 -9.83 29.15
N ILE A 204 -0.94 -10.84 29.64
CA ILE A 204 -1.92 -10.66 30.72
C ILE A 204 -1.22 -10.29 32.03
N GLN A 205 -0.16 -11.03 32.40
CA GLN A 205 0.60 -10.81 33.63
C GLN A 205 1.27 -9.43 33.68
N GLU A 206 1.72 -8.93 32.54
CA GLU A 206 2.34 -7.61 32.38
C GLU A 206 1.33 -6.47 32.22
N GLU A 207 0.01 -6.75 32.35
CA GLU A 207 -1.08 -5.78 32.14
C GLU A 207 -1.10 -5.17 30.72
N LEU A 208 -0.54 -5.89 29.74
CA LEU A 208 -0.43 -5.49 28.33
C LEU A 208 -1.49 -6.13 27.43
N ALA A 209 -2.44 -6.90 27.97
CA ALA A 209 -3.51 -7.55 27.20
C ALA A 209 -4.22 -6.64 26.17
N PRO A 210 -4.53 -5.35 26.44
CA PRO A 210 -5.13 -4.46 25.43
C PRO A 210 -4.24 -4.15 24.22
N ARG A 211 -2.95 -4.50 24.26
CA ARG A 211 -1.98 -4.33 23.18
C ARG A 211 -1.82 -5.58 22.31
N LEU A 212 -2.44 -6.70 22.68
CA LEU A 212 -2.34 -7.96 21.94
C LEU A 212 -3.71 -8.43 21.50
N GLU A 213 -3.84 -8.77 20.22
CA GLU A 213 -5.01 -9.46 19.68
C GLU A 213 -4.53 -10.65 18.84
N ILE A 214 -5.21 -11.79 19.01
CA ILE A 214 -4.84 -13.05 18.37
C ILE A 214 -6.04 -13.59 17.61
N ARG A 215 -5.81 -14.02 16.37
CA ARG A 215 -6.84 -14.63 15.53
C ARG A 215 -6.38 -15.93 14.88
N ASP A 216 -7.34 -16.81 14.65
CA ASP A 216 -7.15 -18.06 13.93
C ASP A 216 -7.64 -17.93 12.47
N PHE A 217 -6.75 -18.18 11.52
CA PHE A 217 -7.10 -18.25 10.10
C PHE A 217 -7.11 -19.71 9.63
N TYR A 218 -8.17 -20.41 10.01
CA TYR A 218 -8.39 -21.81 9.70
C TYR A 218 -9.89 -22.09 9.58
N ARG A 219 -10.30 -22.90 8.60
CA ARG A 219 -11.69 -23.35 8.50
C ARG A 219 -11.78 -24.77 7.96
N GLN A 220 -12.72 -25.52 8.51
CA GLN A 220 -13.14 -26.83 8.01
C GLN A 220 -14.61 -26.80 7.58
N ASP A 221 -14.99 -27.73 6.72
CA ASP A 221 -16.40 -28.02 6.44
C ASP A 221 -17.03 -28.88 7.55
N GLU A 222 -18.33 -29.16 7.43
CA GLU A 222 -19.08 -29.99 8.37
C GLU A 222 -18.57 -31.44 8.47
N GLN A 223 -17.82 -31.91 7.47
CA GLN A 223 -17.23 -33.24 7.40
C GLN A 223 -15.80 -33.27 7.99
N GLY A 224 -15.28 -32.12 8.41
CA GLY A 224 -13.94 -31.97 8.97
C GLY A 224 -12.83 -31.81 7.92
N HIS A 225 -13.15 -31.64 6.64
CA HIS A 225 -12.15 -31.35 5.62
C HIS A 225 -11.70 -29.89 5.71
N GLN A 226 -10.40 -29.65 5.58
CA GLN A 226 -9.86 -28.30 5.58
C GLN A 226 -10.32 -27.54 4.32
N LEU A 227 -11.06 -26.45 4.51
CA LEU A 227 -11.42 -25.52 3.45
C LEU A 227 -10.26 -24.56 3.16
N TYR A 228 -9.72 -23.93 4.20
CA TYR A 228 -8.55 -23.07 4.10
C TYR A 228 -7.76 -23.05 5.41
N ALA A 229 -6.49 -22.66 5.31
CA ALA A 229 -5.60 -22.52 6.44
C ALA A 229 -4.48 -21.50 6.14
N LEU A 230 -3.98 -20.84 7.17
CA LEU A 230 -2.78 -20.01 7.05
C LEU A 230 -1.56 -20.85 6.65
N HIS A 231 -0.77 -20.34 5.71
CA HIS A 231 0.56 -20.87 5.41
C HIS A 231 1.62 -19.77 5.17
N THR A 232 1.21 -18.51 5.21
CA THR A 232 2.07 -17.33 5.07
C THR A 232 2.98 -17.18 6.28
N LYS A 233 4.26 -16.88 6.05
CA LYS A 233 5.19 -16.43 7.10
C LYS A 233 5.63 -15.02 6.78
N MET A 234 5.12 -14.08 7.56
CA MET A 234 5.31 -12.67 7.33
C MET A 234 5.25 -11.91 8.65
N MET A 235 6.02 -10.85 8.75
CA MET A 235 5.94 -9.90 9.86
C MET A 235 5.94 -8.49 9.27
N ILE A 236 5.06 -7.61 9.74
CA ILE A 236 4.93 -6.24 9.23
C ILE A 236 4.96 -5.27 10.40
N ALA A 237 5.84 -4.28 10.37
CA ALA A 237 5.84 -3.14 11.28
C ALA A 237 5.48 -1.84 10.55
N ASP A 238 4.54 -1.10 11.14
CA ASP A 238 4.19 0.28 10.78
C ASP A 238 3.89 0.52 9.29
N GLU A 239 3.38 -0.50 8.60
CA GLU A 239 3.12 -0.50 7.15
C GLU A 239 4.34 -0.16 6.28
N SER A 240 5.55 -0.20 6.84
CA SER A 240 6.75 0.34 6.22
C SER A 240 7.96 -0.59 6.33
N ILE A 241 7.89 -1.64 7.15
CA ILE A 241 8.93 -2.68 7.23
C ILE A 241 8.23 -4.03 7.19
N ALA A 242 8.65 -4.94 6.31
CA ALA A 242 8.09 -6.29 6.28
C ALA A 242 9.14 -7.35 6.03
N TYR A 243 9.08 -8.44 6.79
CA TYR A 243 9.72 -9.71 6.45
C TYR A 243 8.71 -10.60 5.74
N ILE A 244 9.09 -11.20 4.62
CA ILE A 244 8.34 -12.27 3.96
C ILE A 244 9.30 -13.43 3.67
N GLY A 245 8.95 -14.65 4.02
CA GLY A 245 9.83 -15.78 3.76
C GLY A 245 9.24 -17.15 4.04
N SER A 246 10.12 -18.14 4.15
CA SER A 246 9.77 -19.54 4.36
C SER A 246 9.81 -19.97 5.83
N ALA A 247 10.46 -19.21 6.71
CA ALA A 247 10.69 -19.59 8.10
C ALA A 247 9.41 -19.51 8.94
N ASN A 248 8.99 -20.64 9.52
CA ASN A 248 8.09 -20.63 10.66
C ASN A 248 8.82 -20.11 11.90
N LEU A 249 8.07 -19.68 12.93
CA LEU A 249 8.65 -19.24 14.20
C LEU A 249 8.94 -20.45 15.10
N THR A 250 9.79 -21.35 14.59
CA THR A 250 10.21 -22.57 15.26
C THR A 250 11.73 -22.67 15.32
N ARG A 251 12.27 -23.39 16.30
CA ARG A 251 13.71 -23.61 16.48
C ARG A 251 14.39 -24.08 15.20
N HIS A 252 13.80 -25.08 14.53
CA HIS A 252 14.40 -25.65 13.34
C HIS A 252 14.45 -24.65 12.19
N CYS A 253 13.36 -23.92 11.92
CA CYS A 253 13.34 -22.88 10.89
C CYS A 253 14.31 -21.72 11.21
N LEU A 254 14.38 -21.30 12.48
CA LEU A 254 15.20 -20.16 12.86
C LEU A 254 16.70 -20.48 12.96
N ARG A 255 17.10 -21.74 13.20
CA ARG A 255 18.51 -22.12 13.42
C ARG A 255 19.11 -23.16 12.50
N ASN A 256 18.32 -24.11 11.99
CA ASN A 256 18.85 -25.37 11.46
C ASN A 256 18.52 -25.58 9.98
N ASN A 257 17.30 -25.21 9.57
CA ASN A 257 16.84 -25.42 8.21
C ASN A 257 17.49 -24.41 7.26
N PHE A 258 17.44 -24.75 5.98
CA PHE A 258 17.64 -23.76 4.94
C PHE A 258 16.33 -22.99 4.73
N GLU A 259 16.30 -21.74 5.19
CA GLU A 259 15.17 -20.83 5.04
C GLU A 259 15.64 -19.55 4.34
N LEU A 260 14.74 -18.94 3.58
CA LEU A 260 14.99 -17.68 2.88
C LEU A 260 13.86 -16.69 3.16
N GLY A 261 14.23 -15.43 3.28
CA GLY A 261 13.29 -14.33 3.32
C GLY A 261 13.84 -13.04 2.72
N VAL A 262 12.92 -12.13 2.47
CA VAL A 262 13.18 -10.77 2.03
C VAL A 262 12.69 -9.81 3.10
N ILE A 263 13.45 -8.74 3.33
CA ILE A 263 13.07 -7.62 4.18
C ILE A 263 12.82 -6.42 3.27
N LEU A 264 11.60 -5.93 3.30
CA LEU A 264 11.13 -4.78 2.53
C LEU A 264 11.07 -3.56 3.45
N ARG A 265 11.53 -2.40 2.97
CA ARG A 265 11.49 -1.14 3.71
C ARG A 265 10.97 0.00 2.84
N GLY A 266 10.02 0.77 3.38
CA GLY A 266 9.36 1.90 2.73
C GLY A 266 7.90 1.64 2.39
N GLU A 267 7.26 2.62 1.78
CA GLU A 267 5.82 2.64 1.47
C GLU A 267 5.34 1.48 0.59
N GLY A 268 6.25 0.81 -0.14
CA GLY A 268 5.94 -0.38 -0.93
C GLY A 268 5.46 -1.59 -0.10
N VAL A 269 5.57 -1.53 1.24
CA VAL A 269 5.04 -2.54 2.17
C VAL A 269 3.52 -2.42 2.34
N ARG A 270 2.94 -1.23 2.17
CA ARG A 270 1.53 -0.96 2.45
C ARG A 270 0.52 -1.94 1.82
N PRO A 271 0.67 -2.39 0.55
CA PRO A 271 -0.24 -3.38 -0.02
C PRO A 271 -0.29 -4.71 0.76
N LEU A 272 0.81 -5.11 1.41
CA LEU A 272 0.84 -6.31 2.26
C LEU A 272 -0.01 -6.11 3.51
N THR A 273 0.08 -4.93 4.13
CA THR A 273 -0.75 -4.57 5.29
C THR A 273 -2.22 -4.53 4.92
N ASP A 274 -2.58 -3.91 3.79
CA ASP A 274 -3.97 -3.80 3.32
C ASP A 274 -4.59 -5.18 3.06
N LEU A 275 -3.84 -6.08 2.42
CA LEU A 275 -4.25 -7.47 2.24
C LEU A 275 -4.41 -8.19 3.59
N THR A 276 -3.44 -8.04 4.49
CA THR A 276 -3.46 -8.69 5.82
C THR A 276 -4.67 -8.25 6.63
N ARG A 277 -4.96 -6.93 6.66
CA ARG A 277 -6.15 -6.39 7.33
C ARG A 277 -7.46 -6.92 6.76
N SER A 278 -7.53 -7.09 5.44
CA SER A 278 -8.71 -7.65 4.78
C SER A 278 -8.95 -9.10 5.22
N LEU A 279 -7.90 -9.92 5.28
CA LEU A 279 -7.99 -11.32 5.74
C LEU A 279 -8.20 -11.42 7.25
N TRP A 280 -7.65 -10.49 8.03
CA TRP A 280 -7.82 -10.40 9.48
C TRP A 280 -9.30 -10.29 9.87
N CYS A 281 -10.07 -9.49 9.12
CA CYS A 281 -11.51 -9.33 9.33
C CYS A 281 -12.29 -10.65 9.18
N GLU A 282 -11.81 -11.57 8.35
CA GLU A 282 -12.42 -12.89 8.13
C GLU A 282 -11.92 -13.98 9.11
N ALA A 283 -10.87 -13.68 9.88
CA ALA A 283 -10.27 -14.58 10.84
C ALA A 283 -11.06 -14.64 12.15
N GLU A 284 -11.07 -15.79 12.80
CA GLU A 284 -11.78 -16.01 14.06
C GLU A 284 -11.01 -15.36 15.22
N SER A 285 -11.69 -14.52 16.01
CA SER A 285 -11.10 -13.91 17.21
C SER A 285 -10.95 -14.92 18.33
N ILE A 286 -9.82 -14.90 19.00
CA ILE A 286 -9.56 -15.72 20.18
C ILE A 286 -9.52 -14.82 21.41
N ASP A 287 -10.34 -15.12 22.42
CA ASP A 287 -10.24 -14.44 23.72
C ASP A 287 -8.94 -14.88 24.43
N LEU A 288 -8.13 -13.92 24.88
CA LEU A 288 -6.85 -14.22 25.52
C LEU A 288 -7.01 -14.99 26.84
N LYS A 289 -8.09 -14.77 27.59
CA LYS A 289 -8.33 -15.49 28.84
C LYS A 289 -8.72 -16.93 28.56
N GLU A 290 -9.64 -17.14 27.61
CA GLU A 290 -10.00 -18.49 27.17
C GLU A 290 -8.78 -19.25 26.64
N LEU A 291 -7.90 -18.55 25.91
CA LEU A 291 -6.69 -19.15 25.37
C LEU A 291 -5.72 -19.66 26.46
N VAL A 292 -5.63 -18.96 27.60
CA VAL A 292 -4.75 -19.32 28.73
C VAL A 292 -5.39 -20.33 29.67
N ASP A 293 -6.71 -20.38 29.74
CA ASP A 293 -7.47 -21.35 30.56
C ASP A 293 -7.59 -22.76 29.91
N LEU A 294 -7.22 -22.90 28.63
CA LEU A 294 -7.19 -24.14 27.84
C LEU A 294 -5.90 -24.96 28.02
#